data_AF-A0A2V9ZXK7-F1
#
_entry.id   AF-A0A2V9ZXK7-F1
#
_cell.length_a   1.000
_cell.length_b   1.000
_cell.length_c   1.000
_cell.angle_alpha   90.00
_cell.angle_beta   90.00
_cell.angle_gamma   90.00
#
_symmetry.space_group_name_H-M   'P 1'
#
loop_
_entity.id
_entity.type
_entity.pdbx_description
1 polymer ?
#
loop_
_entity_poly.entity_id
_entity_poly.type
_entity_poly.pdbx_seq_one_letter_code
_entity_poly.pdbx_strand_id
1 'polypeptide(L)' 'MKVVVKIGGTALDDKNLRHNCARAIAALAQDHSVAVVHGGGVALTR' A
#
# COMPACT_ATOMS: atom_id res chain seq x y z
N MET A 1 -6.42 13.36 -10.62
CA MET A 1 -6.61 12.15 -11.47
C MET A 1 -7.05 10.97 -10.59
N LYS A 2 -7.59 9.87 -11.14
CA LYS A 2 -7.84 8.63 -10.36
C LYS A 2 -6.64 7.70 -10.47
N VAL A 3 -6.14 7.21 -9.35
CA VAL A 3 -4.94 6.35 -9.29
C VAL A 3 -5.25 5.10 -8.46
N VAL A 4 -4.84 3.94 -8.96
CA VAL A 4 -4.90 2.68 -8.21
C VAL A 4 -3.49 2.28 -7.81
N VAL A 5 -3.25 2.10 -6.50
CA VAL A 5 -1.95 1.69 -5.96
C VAL A 5 -2.04 0.24 -5.48
N LYS A 6 -1.19 -0.63 -6.02
CA LYS A 6 -1.07 -2.03 -5.58
C LYS A 6 0.11 -2.20 -4.61
N ILE A 7 -0.17 -2.67 -3.40
CA ILE A 7 0.84 -3.06 -2.43
C ILE A 7 0.99 -4.59 -2.45
N GLY A 8 2.20 -5.10 -2.60
CA GLY A 8 2.50 -6.53 -2.50
C GLY A 8 2.27 -7.03 -1.06
N GLY A 9 1.80 -8.27 -0.89
CA GLY A 9 1.49 -8.82 0.44
C GLY A 9 2.72 -8.86 1.37
N THR A 10 3.88 -9.26 0.86
CA THR A 10 5.14 -9.30 1.64
C THR A 10 5.59 -7.93 2.13
N ALA A 11 5.25 -6.86 1.41
CA ALA A 11 5.54 -5.50 1.86
C ALA A 11 4.74 -5.11 3.12
N LEU A 12 3.71 -5.88 3.47
CA LEU A 12 2.94 -5.68 4.69
C LEU A 12 3.59 -6.28 5.95
N ASP A 13 4.61 -7.10 5.83
CA ASP A 13 5.29 -7.68 7.00
C ASP A 13 6.46 -6.81 7.48
N ASP A 14 7.08 -6.06 6.57
CA ASP A 14 8.11 -5.07 6.92
C ASP A 14 7.46 -3.76 7.39
N LYS A 15 7.62 -3.46 8.69
CA LYS A 15 7.07 -2.25 9.33
C LYS A 15 7.57 -0.95 8.68
N ASN A 16 8.84 -0.86 8.32
CA ASN A 16 9.43 0.35 7.74
C ASN A 16 8.90 0.56 6.33
N LEU A 17 8.88 -0.50 5.52
CA LEU A 17 8.36 -0.45 4.16
C LEU A 17 6.88 -0.06 4.15
N ARG A 18 6.06 -0.68 5.00
CA ARG A 18 4.65 -0.33 5.18
C ARG A 18 4.43 1.14 5.50
N HIS A 19 5.20 1.64 6.47
CA HIS A 19 5.06 3.01 6.92
C HIS A 19 5.45 4.00 5.81
N ASN A 20 6.50 3.70 5.05
CA ASN A 20 6.92 4.49 3.89
C ASN A 20 5.86 4.47 2.77
N CYS A 21 5.28 3.31 2.46
CA CYS A 21 4.18 3.19 1.50
C CYS A 21 2.98 4.04 1.92
N ALA A 22 2.58 3.97 3.19
CA ALA A 22 1.47 4.75 3.72
C ALA A 22 1.70 6.27 3.58
N ARG A 23 2.91 6.76 3.90
CA ARG A 23 3.25 8.19 3.72
C ARG A 23 3.23 8.60 2.26
N ALA A 24 3.78 7.79 1.36
CA ALA A 24 3.80 8.08 -0.07
C ALA A 24 2.37 8.13 -0.65
N ILE A 25 1.50 7.19 -0.26
CA ILE A 25 0.09 7.18 -0.66
C ILE A 25 -0.65 8.40 -0.11
N ALA A 26 -0.40 8.78 1.15
CA ALA A 26 -1.00 9.96 1.76
C ALA A 26 -0.58 11.26 1.07
N ALA A 27 0.67 11.35 0.60
CA ALA A 27 1.15 12.47 -0.20
C ALA A 27 0.47 12.51 -1.58
N LEU A 28 0.34 11.36 -2.23
CA LEU A 28 -0.35 11.23 -3.53
C LEU A 28 -1.86 11.56 -3.42
N ALA A 29 -2.47 11.29 -2.27
CA ALA A 29 -3.88 11.56 -2.03
C ALA A 29 -4.18 13.05 -1.78
N GLN A 30 -3.16 13.92 -1.68
CA GLN A 30 -3.36 15.36 -1.51
C GLN A 30 -3.97 16.01 -2.76
N ASP A 31 -3.64 15.50 -3.95
CA ASP A 31 -4.06 16.06 -5.23
C ASP A 31 -4.71 15.03 -6.17
N HIS A 32 -4.79 13.75 -5.76
CA HIS A 32 -5.41 12.68 -6.53
C HIS A 32 -6.42 11.86 -5.72
N SER A 33 -7.39 11.27 -6.43
CA SER A 33 -8.28 10.27 -5.85
C SER A 33 -7.58 8.91 -5.94
N VAL A 34 -7.21 8.36 -4.78
CA VAL A 34 -6.41 7.14 -4.69
C VAL A 34 -7.24 5.97 -4.16
N ALA A 35 -7.23 4.85 -4.87
CA ALA A 35 -7.71 3.56 -4.38
C ALA A 35 -6.52 2.63 -4.13
N VAL A 36 -6.47 1.98 -2.97
CA VAL A 36 -5.37 1.07 -2.61
C VAL A 36 -5.87 -0.37 -2.63
N VAL A 37 -5.11 -1.23 -3.29
CA VAL A 37 -5.32 -2.69 -3.30
C VAL A 37 -4.07 -3.33 -2.68
N HIS A 38 -4.23 -4.36 -1.85
CA HIS A 38 -3.09 -5.08 -1.28
C HIS A 38 -3.16 -6.58 -1.53
N GLY A 39 -2.02 -7.26 -1.43
CA GLY A 39 -1.98 -8.72 -1.34
C GLY A 39 -2.14 -9.19 0.11
N GLY A 40 -2.33 -10.49 0.30
CA GLY A 40 -2.43 -11.11 1.63
C GLY A 40 -1.76 -12.48 1.74
N GLY A 41 -0.95 -12.89 0.75
CA GLY A 41 -0.41 -14.26 0.66
C GLY A 41 0.26 -14.75 1.95
N VAL A 42 1.13 -13.94 2.56
CA VAL A 42 1.81 -14.30 3.81
C VAL A 42 0.83 -14.55 4.97
N ALA A 43 -0.27 -13.79 5.04
CA ALA A 43 -1.31 -13.98 6.05
C ALA A 43 -2.17 -15.24 5.82
N LEU A 44 -2.14 -15.81 4.60
CA LEU A 44 -2.89 -17.03 4.25
C LEU A 44 -2.03 -18.30 4.36
N THR A 45 -0.71 -18.18 4.26
CA THR A 45 0.24 -19.30 4.21
C THR A 45 1.05 -19.48 5.50
N ARG A 46 0.65 -18.83 6.60
CA ARG A 46 1.27 -18.93 7.92
C ARG A 46 0.30 -19.57 8.91
#